data_AF-R7QLI2-F1
#
_entry.id   AF-R7QLI2-F1
#
_cell.length_a   1.000
_cell.length_b   1.000
_cell.length_c   1.000
_cell.angle_alpha   90.00
_cell.angle_beta   90.00
_cell.angle_gamma   90.00
#
_symmetry.space_group_name_H-M   'P 1'
#
loop_
_entity.id
_entity.type
_entity.pdbx_description
1 polymer ?
#
loop_
_entity_poly.entity_id
_entity_poly.type
_entity_poly.pdbx_seq_one_letter_code
_entity_poly.pdbx_strand_id
1 'polypeptide(L)'
;MKVARAFYVACRCAGPTLRDHDQVLAVLKRHEDVQWVVVRPGRLVEGEAKGLLKESDSPGATLTYEDMAKYNVDLITSDQNNHKFIYPAYAS
;
A
#
# COMPACT_ATOMS: atom_id res chain seq x y z
N MET A 1 -3.70 -8.28 23.46
CA MET A 1 -4.58 -8.58 22.31
C MET A 1 -3.73 -8.63 21.06
N LYS A 2 -3.78 -9.69 20.26
CA LYS A 2 -3.13 -9.73 18.94
C LYS A 2 -4.08 -9.08 17.94
N VAL A 3 -3.72 -7.92 17.40
CA VAL A 3 -4.53 -7.26 16.38
C VAL A 3 -4.27 -7.93 15.04
N ALA A 4 -5.31 -8.47 14.40
CA ALA A 4 -5.19 -8.97 13.04
C ALA A 4 -5.02 -7.75 12.10
N ARG A 5 -3.92 -7.71 11.33
CA ARG A 5 -3.66 -6.66 10.34
C ARG A 5 -3.94 -7.19 8.95
N ALA A 6 -4.88 -6.56 8.24
CA ALA A 6 -5.14 -6.84 6.84
C ALA A 6 -4.28 -5.93 5.96
N PHE A 7 -3.52 -6.53 5.04
CA PHE A 7 -2.65 -5.81 4.10
C PHE A 7 -3.16 -6.02 2.68
N TYR A 8 -3.51 -4.94 1.99
CA TYR A 8 -3.98 -5.00 0.60
C TYR A 8 -3.09 -4.16 -0.31
N VAL A 9 -2.42 -4.82 -1.26
CA VAL A 9 -1.64 -4.18 -2.31
C VAL A 9 -2.46 -4.17 -3.59
N ALA A 10 -3.02 -3.02 -3.94
CA ALA A 10 -3.69 -2.84 -5.22
C ALA A 10 -2.65 -2.46 -6.28
N CYS A 11 -2.02 -3.45 -6.92
CA CYS A 11 -1.17 -3.17 -8.08
C CYS A 11 -2.06 -2.87 -9.29
N ARG A 12 -1.79 -1.77 -10.00
CA ARG A 12 -2.53 -1.38 -11.20
C ARG A 12 -2.12 -2.28 -12.39
N CYS A 13 -2.63 -3.51 -12.42
CA CYS A 13 -2.58 -4.34 -13.62
C CYS A 13 -3.62 -3.80 -14.60
N ALA A 14 -3.21 -2.93 -15.54
CA ALA A 14 -3.95 -2.48 -16.72
C ALA A 14 -5.49 -2.75 -16.73
N GLY A 15 -6.30 -1.89 -16.11
CA GLY A 15 -7.76 -2.03 -16.09
C GLY A 15 -8.46 -1.04 -15.14
N PRO A 16 -9.81 -0.91 -15.18
CA PRO A 16 -10.60 0.10 -14.47
C PRO A 16 -10.65 -0.17 -12.95
N THR A 17 -9.50 -0.06 -12.32
CA THR A 17 -9.23 -0.41 -10.93
C THR A 17 -9.96 0.51 -9.95
N LEU A 18 -10.34 1.73 -10.33
CA LEU A 18 -10.98 2.70 -9.44
C LEU A 18 -12.33 2.23 -8.84
N ARG A 19 -13.13 1.42 -9.55
CA ARG A 19 -14.42 0.92 -9.03
C ARG A 19 -14.28 -0.13 -7.92
N ASP A 20 -13.15 -0.81 -7.82
CA ASP A 20 -12.93 -1.85 -6.79
C ASP A 20 -12.47 -1.26 -5.45
N HIS A 21 -12.03 0.01 -5.42
CA HIS A 21 -11.51 0.66 -4.21
C HIS A 21 -12.61 0.93 -3.18
N ASP A 22 -13.74 1.49 -3.63
CA ASP A 22 -14.87 1.78 -2.75
C ASP A 22 -15.49 0.49 -2.21
N GLN A 23 -15.41 -0.61 -2.97
CA GLN A 23 -15.87 -1.93 -2.52
C GLN A 23 -14.94 -2.54 -1.47
N VAL A 24 -13.61 -2.50 -1.68
CA VAL A 24 -12.64 -2.94 -0.66
C VAL A 24 -12.79 -2.11 0.60
N LEU A 25 -12.95 -0.79 0.48
CA LEU A 25 -13.17 0.10 1.61
C LEU A 25 -14.47 -0.22 2.34
N ALA A 26 -15.56 -0.51 1.62
CA ALA A 26 -16.83 -0.91 2.21
C ALA A 26 -16.72 -2.26 2.95
N VAL A 27 -15.88 -3.19 2.49
CA VAL A 27 -15.59 -4.44 3.21
C VAL A 27 -14.78 -4.14 4.47
N LEU A 28 -13.66 -3.42 4.35
CA LEU A 28 -12.77 -3.11 5.47
C LEU A 28 -13.47 -2.31 6.58
N LYS A 29 -14.35 -1.36 6.21
CA LYS A 29 -15.15 -0.57 7.15
C LYS A 29 -16.19 -1.39 7.93
N ARG A 30 -16.58 -2.58 7.46
CA ARG A 30 -17.47 -3.48 8.22
C ARG A 30 -16.73 -4.27 9.31
N HIS A 31 -15.40 -4.23 9.30
CA HIS A 31 -14.55 -4.92 10.26
C HIS A 31 -13.79 -3.90 11.10
N GLU A 32 -14.49 -3.26 12.04
CA GLU A 32 -13.95 -2.21 12.92
C GLU A 32 -12.85 -2.72 13.87
N ASP A 33 -12.80 -4.05 14.09
CA ASP A 33 -11.80 -4.75 14.88
C ASP A 33 -10.51 -5.05 14.11
N VAL A 34 -10.47 -4.75 12.81
CA VAL A 34 -9.31 -5.00 11.93
C VAL A 34 -8.57 -3.70 11.67
N GLN A 35 -7.27 -3.70 12.00
CA GLN A 35 -6.35 -2.68 11.50
C GLN A 35 -6.03 -3.00 10.03
N TRP A 36 -6.16 -2.01 9.16
CA TRP A 36 -5.89 -2.18 7.73
C TRP A 36 -5.04 -1.03 7.21
N VAL A 37 -4.22 -1.32 6.21
CA VAL A 37 -3.51 -0.33 5.41
C VAL A 37 -3.64 -0.72 3.94
N VAL A 38 -3.98 0.26 3.10
CA VAL A 38 -4.13 0.04 1.65
C VAL A 38 -2.96 0.71 0.93
N VAL A 39 -2.10 -0.10 0.32
CA VAL A 39 -0.92 0.39 -0.39
C VAL A 39 -1.19 0.35 -1.90
N ARG A 40 -0.97 1.49 -2.55
CA ARG A 40 -1.28 1.73 -3.96
C ARG A 40 -0.02 2.12 -4.71
N PRO A 41 0.90 1.17 -4.97
CA PRO A 41 2.08 1.47 -5.75
C PRO A 41 1.71 1.85 -7.18
N GLY A 42 2.58 2.60 -7.84
CA GLY A 42 2.52 2.78 -9.29
C GLY A 42 3.00 1.52 -10.02
N ARG A 43 3.87 1.70 -11.01
CA ARG A 43 4.42 0.56 -11.78
C ARG A 43 5.48 -0.17 -10.96
N LEU A 44 5.38 -1.49 -10.85
CA LEU A 44 6.45 -2.31 -10.28
C LEU A 44 7.36 -2.85 -11.37
N VAL A 45 8.66 -2.86 -11.11
CA VAL A 45 9.68 -3.40 -12.00
C VAL A 45 10.67 -4.27 -11.22
N GLU A 46 11.26 -5.24 -11.90
CA GLU A 46 12.43 -5.95 -11.39
C GLU A 46 13.65 -5.03 -11.38
N GLY A 47 14.51 -5.20 -10.39
CA GLY A 47 15.72 -4.41 -10.20
C GLY A 47 16.10 -4.30 -8.72
N GLU A 48 17.33 -3.90 -8.49
CA GLU A 48 17.86 -3.66 -7.14
C GLU A 48 17.11 -2.51 -6.45
N ALA A 49 17.04 -2.57 -5.12
CA ALA A 49 16.58 -1.47 -4.28
C ALA A 49 17.27 -0.15 -4.63
N LYS A 50 16.47 0.86 -4.98
CA LYS A 50 16.96 2.19 -5.40
C LYS A 50 16.96 3.20 -4.28
N GLY A 51 16.25 2.94 -3.17
CA GLY A 51 16.24 3.84 -2.03
C GLY A 51 14.96 3.79 -1.20
N LEU A 52 14.81 4.80 -0.35
CA LEU A 52 13.71 4.85 0.62
C LEU A 52 12.42 5.35 -0.03
N LEU A 53 11.36 4.56 0.15
CA LEU A 53 10.00 4.95 -0.21
C LEU A 53 9.37 5.80 0.90
N LYS A 54 8.62 6.83 0.51
CA LYS A 54 7.81 7.67 1.38
C LYS A 54 6.37 7.70 0.88
N GLU A 55 5.46 8.06 1.78
CA GLU A 55 4.09 8.39 1.40
C GLU A 55 4.08 9.61 0.48
N SER A 56 3.29 9.54 -0.59
CA SER A 56 3.08 10.58 -1.58
C SER A 56 1.59 10.80 -1.79
N ASP A 57 1.22 12.00 -2.24
CA ASP A 57 -0.15 12.32 -2.64
C ASP A 57 -0.48 11.83 -4.07
N SER A 58 0.52 11.37 -4.83
CA SER A 58 0.36 11.04 -6.24
C SER A 58 0.53 9.54 -6.52
N PRO A 59 -0.50 8.87 -7.09
CA PRO A 59 -0.32 7.54 -7.64
C PRO A 59 0.59 7.60 -8.87
N GLY A 60 1.48 6.61 -9.05
CA GLY A 60 2.13 6.37 -10.34
C GLY A 60 3.66 6.36 -10.36
N ALA A 61 4.35 6.38 -9.22
CA ALA A 61 5.79 6.16 -9.19
C ALA A 61 6.15 4.77 -9.75
N THR A 62 7.24 4.68 -10.53
CA THR A 62 7.82 3.38 -10.90
C THR A 62 8.77 2.95 -9.78
N LEU A 63 8.47 1.82 -9.14
CA LEU A 63 9.16 1.31 -7.95
C LEU A 63 9.73 -0.08 -8.23
N THR A 64 10.77 -0.48 -7.52
CA THR A 64 11.25 -1.86 -7.58
C THR A 64 10.47 -2.77 -6.64
N TYR A 65 10.39 -4.05 -6.98
CA TYR A 65 9.79 -5.06 -6.10
C TYR A 65 10.50 -5.12 -4.73
N GLU A 66 11.81 -4.94 -4.70
CA GLU A 66 12.61 -4.99 -3.47
C GLU A 66 12.27 -3.84 -2.51
N ASP A 67 12.20 -2.60 -3.02
CA ASP A 67 11.86 -1.44 -2.20
C ASP A 67 10.42 -1.53 -1.67
N MET A 68 9.49 -2.04 -2.49
CA MET A 68 8.12 -2.28 -2.06
C MET A 68 8.02 -3.37 -0.98
N ALA A 69 8.81 -4.44 -1.09
CA ALA A 69 8.83 -5.49 -0.07
C ALA A 69 9.32 -4.91 1.27
N LYS A 70 10.40 -4.13 1.26
CA LYS A 70 10.91 -3.45 2.46
C LYS A 70 9.87 -2.50 3.07
N TYR A 71 9.27 -1.65 2.23
CA TYR A 71 8.26 -0.69 2.67
C TYR A 71 7.02 -1.37 3.25
N ASN A 72 6.57 -2.49 2.67
CA ASN A 72 5.44 -3.25 3.20
C ASN A 72 5.74 -3.83 4.60
N VAL A 73 6.98 -4.28 4.85
CA VAL A 73 7.40 -4.75 6.19
C VAL A 73 7.34 -3.61 7.20
N ASP A 74 7.81 -2.42 6.84
CA ASP A 74 7.76 -1.24 7.71
C ASP A 74 6.31 -0.83 8.04
N LEU A 75 5.41 -0.93 7.05
CA LEU A 75 3.98 -0.64 7.26
C LEU A 75 3.29 -1.66 8.15
N ILE A 76 3.63 -2.95 8.03
CA ILE A 76 3.04 -4.01 8.86
C ILE A 76 3.55 -3.94 10.30
N THR A 77 4.74 -3.37 10.53
CA THR A 77 5.32 -3.25 11.88
C THR A 77 4.96 -1.94 12.59
N SER A 78 4.44 -0.93 11.87
CA SER A 78 4.05 0.37 12.41
C SER A 78 2.53 0.55 12.56
N ASP A 79 2.09 1.18 13.65
CA ASP A 79 0.68 1.58 13.84
C ASP A 79 0.34 2.93 13.21
N GLN A 80 1.34 3.70 12.75
CA GLN A 80 1.16 5.09 12.30
C GLN A 80 0.27 5.22 11.05
N ASN A 81 0.08 4.11 10.34
CA ASN A 81 -0.58 4.07 9.04
C ASN A 81 -1.84 3.21 9.02
N ASN A 82 -2.37 2.87 10.20
CA ASN A 82 -3.65 2.21 10.31
C ASN A 82 -4.76 3.08 9.72
N HIS A 83 -5.64 2.42 8.98
CA HIS A 83 -6.82 2.98 8.34
C HIS A 83 -6.49 4.08 7.31
N LYS A 84 -5.33 3.96 6.64
CA LYS A 84 -4.88 4.89 5.59
C LYS A 84 -4.72 4.24 4.22
N PHE A 85 -4.80 5.10 3.21
CA PHE A 85 -4.33 4.83 1.85
C PHE A 85 -2.96 5.44 1.67
N ILE A 86 -2.04 4.67 1.09
CA ILE A 86 -0.66 5.11 0.88
C ILE A 86 -0.30 4.95 -0.58
N TYR A 87 0.23 6.02 -1.18
CA TYR A 87 0.90 5.95 -2.47
C TYR A 87 2.40 6.03 -2.23
N PRO A 88 3.12 4.90 -2.27
CA PRO A 88 4.57 4.94 -2.12
C PRO A 88 5.22 5.59 -3.33
N ALA A 89 6.20 6.45 -3.08
CA ALA A 89 7.09 7.03 -4.09
C ALA A 89 8.51 7.17 -3.52
N TYR A 90 9.53 7.24 -4.39
CA TYR A 90 10.87 7.60 -3.95
C TYR A 90 10.87 9.04 -3.42
N ALA A 91 11.61 9.28 -2.33
CA ALA A 91 11.86 10.63 -1.86
C ALA A 91 12.61 11.41 -2.95
N SER A 92 12.03 12.52 -3.42
CA SER A 92 12.69 13.49 -4.29
C SER A 92 13.84 14.20 -3.58
#